data_AF-A0A7R9KUS1-F1
#
_entry.id   AF-A0A7R9KUS1-F1
#
_cell.length_a   1.000
_cell.length_b   1.000
_cell.length_c   1.000
_cell.angle_alpha   90.00
_cell.angle_beta   90.00
_cell.angle_gamma   90.00
#
_symmetry.space_group_name_H-M   'P 1'
#
loop_
_entity.id
_entity.type
_entity.pdbx_description
1 polymer ?
#
loop_
_entity_poly.entity_id
_entity_poly.type
_entity_poly.pdbx_seq_one_letter_code
_entity_poly.pdbx_strand_id
1 'polypeptide(L)'
;MHPDFHPSIPSIYGSVELELKNRSCHISADIPHISLKTLISDSGPLQESDVSVIGAQLVLALNHLHDNGVVHRCLNPELASLDWRGRVRITDLS
;
A
#
# COMPACT_ATOMS: atom_id res chain seq x y z
N MET A 1 5.24 0.74 23.64
CA MET A 1 4.24 0.84 22.56
C MET A 1 4.70 -0.07 21.44
N HIS A 2 3.95 -1.12 21.16
CA HIS A 2 4.20 -1.96 20.00
C HIS A 2 3.81 -1.13 18.76
N PRO A 3 4.61 -1.08 17.68
CA PRO A 3 4.12 -0.48 16.44
C PRO A 3 2.95 -1.36 15.97
N ASP A 4 1.77 -0.78 15.80
CA ASP A 4 0.61 -1.50 15.28
C ASP A 4 0.83 -1.75 13.79
N PHE A 5 1.25 -2.95 13.46
CA PHE A 5 1.53 -3.36 12.08
C PHE A 5 0.24 -3.84 11.40
N HIS A 6 -0.19 -3.17 10.35
CA HIS A 6 -1.22 -3.67 9.44
C HIS A 6 -0.57 -4.36 8.23
N PRO A 7 -0.97 -5.60 7.86
CA PRO A 7 -0.31 -6.37 6.78
C PRO A 7 -0.33 -5.69 5.41
N SER A 8 -1.31 -4.81 5.17
CA SER A 8 -1.43 -4.03 3.92
C SER A 8 -0.71 -2.68 3.93
N ILE A 9 -0.10 -2.30 5.06
CA ILE A 9 0.71 -1.08 5.16
C ILE A 9 2.17 -1.50 5.31
N PRO A 10 3.06 -1.07 4.41
CA PRO A 10 4.48 -1.38 4.52
C PRO A 10 5.06 -0.88 5.84
N SER A 11 5.70 -1.77 6.60
CA SER A 11 6.55 -1.37 7.71
C SER A 11 7.71 -0.53 7.19
N ILE A 12 7.80 0.73 7.63
CA ILE A 12 8.96 1.58 7.39
C ILE A 12 10.02 1.21 8.44
N TYR A 13 11.18 0.74 7.99
CA TYR A 13 12.29 0.33 8.85
C TYR A 13 13.22 1.50 9.22
N GLY A 14 13.19 2.59 8.44
CA GLY A 14 13.94 3.81 8.73
C GLY A 14 13.72 4.89 7.68
N SER A 15 14.05 6.13 8.04
CA SER A 15 14.10 7.26 7.12
C SER A 15 15.54 7.77 7.03
N VAL A 16 16.06 7.94 5.81
CA VAL A 16 17.35 8.56 5.56
C VAL A 16 17.09 9.93 4.93
N GLU A 17 17.64 10.98 5.52
CA GLU A 17 17.63 12.32 4.96
C GLU A 17 18.95 12.58 4.24
N LEU A 18 18.89 12.82 2.93
CA LEU A 18 20.07 13.12 2.13
C LEU A 18 20.32 14.63 2.17
N GLU A 19 21.25 15.07 3.04
CA GLU A 19 21.57 16.48 3.29
C GLU A 19 21.88 17.28 2.01
N LEU A 20 22.46 16.64 0.99
CA LEU A 20 22.83 17.32 -0.26
C LEU A 20 21.64 17.64 -1.19
N LYS A 21 20.42 17.17 -0.88
CA LYS A 21 19.24 17.38 -1.76
C LYS A 21 17.91 17.64 -1.03
N ASN A 22 17.89 17.75 0.29
CA ASN A 22 16.66 17.90 1.10
C ASN A 22 15.58 16.85 0.74
N ARG A 23 16.04 15.63 0.40
CA ARG A 23 15.18 14.50 0.03
C ARG A 23 15.12 13.53 1.20
N SER A 24 13.92 13.23 1.67
CA SER A 24 13.65 12.12 2.57
C SER A 24 13.49 10.84 1.76
N CYS A 25 14.10 9.76 2.23
CA CYS A 25 13.94 8.42 1.68
C CYS A 25 13.46 7.49 2.78
N HIS A 26 12.42 6.70 2.52
CA HIS A 26 11.93 5.68 3.45
C HIS A 26 12.40 4.30 3.01
N ILE A 27 12.97 3.53 3.94
CA ILE A 27 13.38 2.14 3.73
C ILE A 27 12.25 1.23 4.22
N SER A 28 11.80 0.30 3.39
CA SER A 28 10.74 -0.67 3.72
C SER A 28 11.07 -2.05 3.17
N ALA A 29 10.32 -3.08 3.59
CA ALA A 29 10.50 -4.44 3.09
C ALA A 29 10.24 -4.51 1.58
N ASP A 30 11.21 -5.05 0.84
CA ASP A 30 11.04 -5.38 -0.57
C ASP A 30 10.25 -6.69 -0.70
N ILE A 31 8.95 -6.56 -0.94
CA ILE A 31 8.05 -7.68 -1.22
C ILE A 31 7.62 -7.53 -2.68
N PRO A 32 7.91 -8.51 -3.55
CA PRO A 32 7.48 -8.45 -4.94
C PRO A 32 5.96 -8.26 -5.05
N HIS A 33 5.55 -7.26 -5.83
CA HIS A 33 4.15 -6.88 -6.02
C HIS A 33 3.91 -6.31 -7.42
N ILE A 34 2.64 -6.28 -7.83
CA ILE A 34 2.17 -5.66 -9.07
C ILE A 34 1.05 -4.66 -8.75
N SER A 35 1.07 -3.47 -9.37
CA SER A 35 0.01 -2.48 -9.18
C SER A 35 -1.32 -2.98 -9.76
N LEU A 36 -2.45 -2.58 -9.17
CA LEU A 36 -3.76 -2.89 -9.73
C LEU A 36 -3.94 -2.26 -11.11
N LYS A 37 -3.35 -1.09 -11.36
CA LYS A 37 -3.33 -0.48 -12.71
C LYS A 37 -2.70 -1.43 -13.74
N THR A 38 -1.49 -1.94 -13.47
CA THR A 38 -0.81 -2.87 -14.37
C THR A 38 -1.62 -4.14 -14.55
N LEU A 39 -2.11 -4.72 -13.46
CA LEU A 39 -2.92 -5.95 -13.51
C LEU A 39 -4.16 -5.79 -14.40
N ILE A 40 -4.91 -4.69 -14.23
CA ILE A 40 -6.12 -4.40 -15.01
C ILE A 40 -5.79 -4.11 -16.47
N SER A 41 -4.66 -3.43 -16.72
CA SER A 41 -4.24 -3.08 -18.08
C SER A 41 -3.81 -4.31 -18.89
N ASP A 42 -3.11 -5.24 -18.24
CA ASP A 42 -2.52 -6.41 -18.90
C ASP A 42 -3.50 -7.59 -18.98
N SER A 43 -4.32 -7.80 -17.94
CA SER A 43 -5.21 -8.96 -17.80
C SER A 43 -6.68 -8.65 -18.05
N GLY A 44 -7.04 -7.37 -18.23
CA GLY A 44 -8.42 -6.91 -18.34
C GLY A 44 -9.09 -6.69 -16.97
N PRO A 45 -10.40 -6.39 -16.95
CA PRO A 45 -11.14 -6.12 -15.73
C PRO A 45 -11.08 -7.27 -14.72
N LEU A 46 -11.00 -6.92 -13.43
CA LEU A 46 -11.05 -7.90 -12.34
C LEU A 46 -12.44 -8.54 -12.23
N GLN A 47 -12.47 -9.81 -11.85
CA GLN A 47 -13.73 -10.49 -11.53
C GLN A 47 -14.32 -9.92 -10.24
N GLU A 48 -15.64 -9.93 -10.12
CA GLU A 48 -16.36 -9.40 -8.96
C GLU A 48 -15.88 -10.03 -7.63
N SER A 49 -15.57 -11.33 -7.65
CA SER A 49 -15.00 -12.04 -6.49
C SER A 49 -13.66 -11.45 -6.05
N ASP A 50 -12.79 -11.13 -7.01
CA ASP A 50 -11.47 -10.57 -6.72
C ASP A 50 -11.61 -9.13 -6.20
N VAL A 51 -12.50 -8.35 -6.82
CA VAL A 51 -12.81 -6.98 -6.38
C VAL A 51 -13.32 -6.98 -4.94
N SER A 52 -14.19 -7.92 -4.56
CA SER A 52 -14.69 -8.02 -3.19
C SER A 52 -13.57 -8.30 -2.18
N VAL A 53 -12.65 -9.20 -2.49
CA VAL A 53 -11.54 -9.58 -1.59
C VAL A 53 -10.51 -8.46 -1.49
N ILE A 54 -10.15 -7.83 -2.61
CA ILE A 54 -9.22 -6.70 -2.68
C ILE A 54 -9.82 -5.50 -1.96
N GLY A 55 -11.08 -5.19 -2.23
CA GLY A 55 -11.82 -4.09 -1.62
C GLY A 55 -11.90 -4.21 -0.10
N ALA A 56 -12.18 -5.42 0.42
CA ALA A 56 -12.19 -5.65 1.87
C ALA A 56 -10.83 -5.35 2.51
N GLN A 57 -9.72 -5.80 1.90
CA GLN A 57 -8.37 -5.51 2.41
C GLN A 57 -8.03 -4.02 2.35
N LEU A 58 -8.43 -3.32 1.27
CA LEU A 58 -8.26 -1.86 1.16
C LEU A 58 -9.02 -1.12 2.27
N VAL A 59 -10.27 -1.50 2.54
CA VAL A 59 -11.08 -0.89 3.60
C VAL A 59 -10.45 -1.11 4.96
N LEU A 60 -9.96 -2.33 5.26
CA LEU A 60 -9.26 -2.62 6.51
C LEU A 60 -7.99 -1.78 6.68
N ALA A 61 -7.21 -1.64 5.60
CA ALA A 61 -6.00 -0.82 5.60
C ALA A 61 -6.31 0.68 5.82
N LEU A 62 -7.33 1.21 5.13
CA LEU A 62 -7.79 2.58 5.31
C LEU A 62 -8.35 2.82 6.71
N ASN A 63 -9.10 1.86 7.26
CA ASN A 63 -9.60 1.95 8.63
C ASN A 63 -8.45 2.08 9.62
N HIS A 64 -7.41 1.25 9.46
CA HIS A 64 -6.21 1.35 10.29
C HIS A 64 -5.51 2.71 10.15
N LEU A 65 -5.40 3.27 8.94
CA LEU A 65 -4.86 4.64 8.77
C LEU A 65 -5.70 5.67 9.51
N HIS A 66 -7.03 5.61 9.34
CA HIS A 66 -7.96 6.54 9.98
C HIS A 66 -7.93 6.46 11.51
N ASP A 67 -7.86 5.25 12.07
CA ASP A 67 -7.72 5.03 13.52
C ASP A 67 -6.44 5.66 14.08
N ASN A 68 -5.40 5.79 13.24
CA ASN A 68 -4.14 6.46 13.56
C ASN A 68 -4.11 7.94 13.14
N GLY A 69 -5.25 8.53 12.75
CA GLY A 69 -5.37 9.93 12.36
C GLY A 69 -4.78 10.28 10.99
N VAL A 70 -4.44 9.28 10.18
CA VAL A 70 -3.89 9.45 8.83
C VAL A 70 -5.00 9.32 7.80
N VAL A 71 -5.13 10.31 6.92
CA VAL A 71 -6.03 10.25 5.76
C VAL A 71 -5.17 10.19 4.50
N HIS A 72 -5.27 9.09 3.74
CA HIS A 72 -4.42 8.86 2.56
C HIS A 72 -4.64 9.88 1.42
N ARG A 73 -5.90 10.31 1.19
CA ARG A 73 -6.34 11.33 0.20
C ARG A 73 -6.12 11.05 -1.29
N CYS A 74 -5.21 10.17 -1.67
CA CYS A 74 -4.80 9.96 -3.06
C CYS A 74 -4.94 8.51 -3.53
N LEU A 75 -5.70 7.66 -2.81
CA LEU A 75 -5.83 6.24 -3.16
C LEU A 75 -6.35 6.05 -4.58
N ASN A 76 -5.59 5.32 -5.40
CA ASN A 76 -5.92 4.98 -6.77
C ASN A 76 -5.29 3.61 -7.15
N PRO A 77 -5.59 3.04 -8.32
CA PRO A 77 -5.04 1.75 -8.74
C PRO A 77 -3.51 1.70 -8.95
N GLU A 78 -2.81 2.84 -9.02
CA GLU A 78 -1.34 2.91 -9.08
C GLU A 78 -0.73 2.72 -7.69
N LEU A 79 -1.39 3.27 -6.66
CA LEU A 79 -0.93 3.24 -5.27
C LEU A 79 -1.42 2.02 -4.48
N ALA A 80 -2.22 1.16 -5.11
CA ALA A 80 -2.63 -0.13 -4.57
C ALA A 80 -2.01 -1.26 -5.41
N SER A 81 -1.40 -2.24 -4.73
CA SER A 81 -0.73 -3.37 -5.37
C SER A 81 -1.04 -4.71 -4.70
N LEU A 82 -0.82 -5.80 -5.42
CA LEU A 82 -0.95 -7.17 -4.91
C LEU A 82 0.41 -7.86 -4.87
N ASP A 83 0.71 -8.50 -3.75
CA ASP A 83 1.82 -9.46 -3.69
C ASP A 83 1.44 -10.82 -4.31
N TRP A 84 2.41 -11.71 -4.45
CA TRP A 84 2.20 -13.06 -4.99
C TRP A 84 1.26 -13.95 -4.15
N ARG A 85 0.87 -13.50 -2.94
CA ARG A 85 -0.11 -14.18 -2.06
C ARG A 85 -1.50 -13.55 -2.16
N GLY A 86 -1.70 -12.59 -3.05
CA GLY A 86 -2.98 -11.88 -3.22
C GLY A 86 -3.25 -10.85 -2.12
N ARG A 87 -2.23 -10.41 -1.38
CA ARG A 87 -2.40 -9.40 -0.33
C ARG A 87 -2.25 -7.99 -0.88
N VAL A 88 -3.19 -7.14 -0.53
CA VAL A 88 -3.17 -5.73 -0.87
C VAL A 88 -2.06 -5.02 -0.12
N ARG A 89 -1.36 -4.14 -0.82
CA ARG A 89 -0.39 -3.19 -0.26
C ARG A 89 -0.71 -1.80 -0.75
N ILE A 90 -0.76 -0.86 0.19
CA ILE A 90 -0.92 0.56 -0.10
C ILE A 90 0.44 1.23 -0.02
N THR A 91 0.82 1.97 -1.06
CA THR A 91 2.09 2.70 -1.15
C THR A 91 1.86 4.21 -1.16
N ASP A 92 2.88 4.96 -0.75
CA ASP A 92 2.87 6.43 -0.73
C ASP A 92 1.84 7.05 0.24
N LEU A 93 2.19 7.01 1.53
CA LEU A 93 1.42 7.60 2.65
C LEU A 93 1.91 9.03 2.99
N SER A 94 2.40 9.76 2.00
CA SER A 94 3.02 11.08 2.17
C SER A 94 2.05 12.19 2.56
#